data_AF-A0A821ELZ7-F1
#
_entry.id   AF-A0A821ELZ7-F1
#
_cell.length_a   1.000
_cell.length_b   1.000
_cell.length_c   1.000
_cell.angle_alpha   90.00
_cell.angle_beta   90.00
_cell.angle_gamma   90.00
#
_symmetry.space_group_name_H-M   'P 1'
#
loop_
_entity.id
_entity.type
_entity.pdbx_description
1 polymer ?
#
loop_
_entity_poly.entity_id
_entity_poly.type
_entity_poly.pdbx_seq_one_letter_code
_entity_poly.pdbx_strand_id
1 'polypeptide(L)'
;EKVKQLQQAIKDGDTQTVDTMMSDRKNIALYRDVEGSSSLHNAIDNRQYAIALNLLQKYPSLALVKDIRDRSSLDLLNSIDEDSVSDDQREMYDQLKDALIATSGSHQMD
;
A
#
# COMPACT_ATOMS: atom_id res chain seq x y z
N GLU A 1 11.30 16.46 -0.09
CA GLU A 1 11.44 16.19 -1.55
C GLU A 1 11.35 14.72 -1.91
N LYS A 2 12.16 13.82 -1.36
CA LYS A 2 12.12 12.37 -1.71
C LYS A 2 10.77 11.68 -1.49
N VAL A 3 10.06 11.99 -0.39
CA VAL A 3 8.71 11.45 -0.14
C VAL A 3 7.73 11.88 -1.23
N LYS A 4 7.77 13.16 -1.64
CA LYS A 4 6.93 13.68 -2.73
C LYS A 4 7.25 13.02 -4.07
N GLN A 5 8.53 12.77 -4.35
CA GLN A 5 8.94 12.02 -5.54
C GLN A 5 8.38 10.60 -5.55
N LEU A 6 8.44 9.92 -4.40
CA LEU A 6 7.86 8.58 -4.26
C LEU A 6 6.34 8.61 -4.43
N GLN A 7 5.65 9.57 -3.81
CA GLN A 7 4.21 9.76 -3.98
C GLN A 7 3.83 9.98 -5.43
N GLN A 8 4.58 10.81 -6.13
CA GLN A 8 4.37 11.07 -7.55
C GLN A 8 4.60 9.81 -8.37
N ALA A 9 5.69 9.07 -8.12
CA ALA A 9 5.97 7.80 -8.80
C ALA A 9 4.87 6.75 -8.55
N ILE A 10 4.32 6.67 -7.34
CA ILE A 10 3.16 5.83 -7.03
C ILE A 10 1.98 6.27 -7.88
N LYS A 11 1.64 7.56 -7.86
CA LYS A 11 0.52 8.12 -8.64
C LYS A 11 0.65 7.86 -10.14
N ASP A 12 1.88 7.94 -10.66
CA ASP A 12 2.20 7.70 -12.07
C ASP A 12 2.28 6.20 -12.42
N GLY A 13 2.23 5.30 -11.42
CA GLY A 13 2.36 3.85 -11.62
C GLY A 13 3.79 3.39 -11.96
N ASP A 14 4.80 4.22 -11.69
CA ASP A 14 6.20 3.91 -11.96
C ASP A 14 6.77 2.98 -10.87
N THR A 15 6.49 1.68 -11.06
CA THR A 15 6.99 0.59 -10.22
C THR A 15 8.52 0.58 -10.12
N GLN A 16 9.24 1.00 -11.17
CA GLN A 16 10.70 0.94 -11.25
C GLN A 16 11.34 2.02 -10.38
N THR A 17 10.81 3.25 -10.46
CA THR A 17 11.23 4.35 -9.58
C THR A 17 10.89 4.02 -8.13
N VAL A 18 9.68 3.51 -7.85
CA VAL A 18 9.31 3.10 -6.49
C VAL A 18 10.28 2.04 -5.96
N ASP A 19 10.57 0.99 -6.72
CA ASP A 19 11.50 -0.05 -6.29
C ASP A 19 12.90 0.49 -5.99
N THR A 20 13.42 1.34 -6.87
CA THR A 20 14.73 1.99 -6.71
C THR A 20 14.78 2.82 -5.43
N MET A 21 13.74 3.62 -5.17
CA MET A 21 13.64 4.46 -3.97
C MET A 21 13.50 3.63 -2.68
N MET A 22 12.75 2.53 -2.74
CA MET A 22 12.58 1.58 -1.64
C MET A 22 13.87 0.83 -1.30
N SER A 23 14.66 0.50 -2.33
CA SER A 23 15.94 -0.19 -2.21
C SER A 23 17.03 0.72 -1.63
N ASP A 24 17.00 2.03 -1.94
CA ASP A 24 17.94 3.01 -1.38
C ASP A 24 17.71 3.24 0.13
N ARG A 25 16.45 3.36 0.58
CA ARG A 25 16.12 3.68 1.99
C ARG A 25 14.78 3.12 2.46
N LYS A 26 14.84 2.13 3.36
CA LYS A 26 13.65 1.56 4.04
C LYS A 26 12.75 2.61 4.71
N ASN A 27 13.34 3.66 5.27
CA ASN A 27 12.60 4.68 6.02
C ASN A 27 11.68 5.54 5.14
N ILE A 28 11.90 5.58 3.82
CA ILE A 28 11.00 6.33 2.93
C ILE A 28 9.67 5.60 2.81
N ALA A 29 9.63 4.26 2.78
CA ALA A 29 8.38 3.49 2.69
C ALA A 29 7.39 3.82 3.83
N LEU A 30 7.93 4.08 5.02
CA LEU A 30 7.20 4.37 6.25
C LEU A 30 6.92 5.87 6.45
N TYR A 31 7.04 6.69 5.39
CA TYR A 31 6.66 8.10 5.51
C TYR A 31 5.19 8.18 5.95
N ARG A 32 4.90 9.13 6.85
CA ARG A 32 3.53 9.51 7.20
C ARG A 32 3.24 10.83 6.53
N ASP A 33 2.23 10.83 5.66
CA ASP A 33 1.77 12.06 5.03
C ASP A 33 0.97 12.93 6.01
N VAL A 34 0.43 14.05 5.54
CA VAL A 34 -0.35 15.00 6.35
C VAL A 34 -1.61 14.34 6.92
N GLU A 35 -2.15 13.34 6.23
CA GLU A 35 -3.25 12.51 6.72
C GLU A 35 -2.80 11.33 7.61
N GLY A 36 -1.50 11.15 7.90
CA GLY A 36 -1.01 9.97 8.61
C GLY A 36 -0.90 8.71 7.74
N SER A 37 -1.35 8.80 6.49
CA SER A 37 -1.25 7.77 5.46
C SER A 37 0.20 7.41 5.14
N SER A 38 0.43 6.10 5.02
CA SER A 38 1.70 5.53 4.58
C SER A 38 1.79 5.39 3.05
N SER A 39 2.95 4.99 2.54
CA SER A 39 3.12 4.68 1.11
C SER A 39 2.11 3.63 0.60
N LEU A 40 1.73 2.66 1.44
CA LEU A 40 0.78 1.61 1.10
C LEU A 40 -0.66 2.16 0.94
N HIS A 41 -1.07 3.07 1.82
CA HIS A 41 -2.38 3.75 1.71
C HIS A 41 -2.48 4.52 0.39
N ASN A 42 -1.45 5.30 0.06
CA ASN A 42 -1.43 6.04 -1.21
C ASN A 42 -1.45 5.11 -2.43
N ALA A 43 -0.76 3.98 -2.40
CA ALA A 43 -0.79 3.03 -3.50
C ALA A 43 -2.19 2.44 -3.70
N ILE A 44 -2.89 2.09 -2.62
CA ILE A 44 -4.26 1.58 -2.66
C ILE A 44 -5.24 2.64 -3.17
N ASP A 45 -5.14 3.87 -2.65
CA ASP A 45 -5.98 4.99 -3.06
C ASP A 45 -5.83 5.32 -4.55
N ASN A 46 -4.60 5.20 -5.08
CA ASN A 46 -4.31 5.39 -6.50
C ASN A 46 -4.56 4.14 -7.37
N ARG A 47 -5.12 3.04 -6.82
CA ARG A 47 -5.36 1.76 -7.51
C ARG A 47 -4.10 1.10 -8.09
N GLN A 48 -2.97 1.34 -7.44
CA GLN A 48 -1.66 0.83 -7.82
C GLN A 48 -1.34 -0.46 -7.07
N TYR A 49 -2.13 -1.50 -7.32
CA TYR A 49 -2.06 -2.77 -6.60
C TYR A 49 -0.71 -3.48 -6.75
N ALA A 50 -0.05 -3.38 -7.93
CA ALA A 50 1.31 -3.90 -8.15
C ALA A 50 2.30 -3.30 -7.15
N ILE A 51 2.25 -1.98 -7.00
CA ILE A 51 3.15 -1.23 -6.13
C ILE A 51 2.83 -1.57 -4.67
N ALA A 52 1.54 -1.62 -4.31
CA ALA A 52 1.09 -2.00 -2.97
C ALA A 52 1.59 -3.40 -2.58
N LEU A 53 1.45 -4.39 -3.47
CA LEU A 53 1.95 -5.76 -3.28
C LEU A 53 3.46 -5.78 -3.07
N ASN A 54 4.23 -5.10 -3.93
CA ASN A 54 5.69 -5.01 -3.79
C ASN A 54 6.10 -4.34 -2.47
N LEU A 55 5.43 -3.27 -2.07
CA LEU A 55 5.67 -2.60 -0.80
C LEU A 55 5.38 -3.52 0.38
N LEU A 56 4.28 -4.27 0.33
CA LEU A 56 3.87 -5.19 1.37
C LEU A 56 4.84 -6.37 1.50
N GLN A 57 5.30 -6.94 0.39
CA GLN A 57 6.30 -8.00 0.39
C GLN A 57 7.64 -7.54 0.98
N LYS A 58 8.07 -6.31 0.69
CA LYS A 58 9.31 -5.75 1.25
C LYS A 58 9.15 -5.32 2.71
N TYR A 59 7.98 -4.79 3.07
CA TYR A 59 7.68 -4.18 4.36
C TYR A 59 6.27 -4.56 4.83
N PRO A 60 6.09 -5.76 5.40
CA PRO A 60 4.80 -6.21 5.90
C PRO A 60 4.28 -5.32 7.04
N SER A 61 5.17 -4.63 7.76
CA SER A 61 4.80 -3.66 8.79
C SER A 61 3.93 -2.51 8.28
N LEU A 62 3.93 -2.22 6.97
CA LEU A 62 3.07 -1.19 6.37
C LEU A 62 1.58 -1.53 6.48
N ALA A 63 1.20 -2.81 6.46
CA ALA A 63 -0.20 -3.22 6.62
C ALA A 63 -0.75 -2.92 8.02
N LEU A 64 0.13 -2.91 9.02
CA LEU A 64 -0.22 -2.62 10.41
C LEU A 64 -0.27 -1.11 10.70
N VAL A 65 0.20 -0.28 9.77
CA VAL A 65 0.12 1.17 9.92
C VAL A 65 -1.34 1.59 9.75
N LYS A 66 -1.82 2.38 10.70
CA LYS A 66 -3.13 3.03 10.63
C LYS A 66 -2.98 4.48 10.21
N ASP A 67 -3.91 4.92 9.37
CA ASP A 67 -4.11 6.29 8.94
C ASP A 67 -4.70 7.16 10.08
N ILE A 68 -4.78 8.50 9.93
CA ILE A 68 -5.38 9.39 10.96
C ILE A 68 -6.83 9.04 11.32
N ARG A 69 -7.52 8.35 10.42
CA ARG A 69 -8.90 7.88 10.61
C ARG A 69 -8.99 6.51 11.30
N ASP A 70 -7.89 6.04 11.88
CA ASP A 70 -7.72 4.68 12.46
C ASP A 70 -7.99 3.54 11.46
N ARG A 71 -8.00 3.85 10.16
CA ARG A 71 -8.17 2.86 9.09
C ARG A 71 -6.83 2.21 8.80
N SER A 72 -6.79 0.88 8.80
CA SER A 72 -5.66 0.13 8.26
C SER A 72 -5.67 0.16 6.73
N SER A 73 -4.58 -0.29 6.11
CA SER A 73 -4.53 -0.46 4.65
C SER A 73 -5.60 -1.44 4.14
N LEU A 74 -5.99 -2.44 4.95
CA LEU A 74 -7.08 -3.36 4.63
C LEU A 74 -8.45 -2.65 4.67
N ASP A 75 -8.70 -1.83 5.69
CA ASP A 75 -9.97 -1.07 5.79
C ASP A 75 -10.14 -0.10 4.61
N LEU A 76 -9.03 0.54 4.21
CA LEU A 76 -9.01 1.39 3.02
C LEU A 76 -9.35 0.59 1.76
N LEU A 77 -8.73 -0.59 1.58
CA LEU A 77 -8.98 -1.45 0.43
C LEU A 77 -10.43 -1.97 0.38
N ASN A 78 -11.00 -2.32 1.53
CA ASN A 78 -12.41 -2.73 1.65
C ASN A 78 -13.40 -1.59 1.39
N SER A 79 -12.97 -0.33 1.56
CA SER A 79 -13.79 0.84 1.23
C SER A 79 -13.83 1.15 -0.27
N ILE A 80 -12.99 0.50 -1.07
CA ILE A 80 -13.03 0.60 -2.54
C ILE A 80 -14.07 -0.38 -3.07
N ASP A 81 -15.00 0.13 -3.89
CA ASP A 81 -15.95 -0.72 -4.62
C ASP A 81 -15.21 -1.70 -5.54
N GLU A 82 -15.36 -3.00 -5.27
CA GLU A 82 -14.80 -4.09 -6.07
C GLU A 82 -15.31 -4.06 -7.52
N ASP A 83 -16.55 -3.61 -7.72
CA ASP A 83 -17.14 -3.41 -9.05
C ASP A 83 -16.47 -2.29 -9.86
N SER A 84 -15.72 -1.39 -9.20
CA SER A 84 -14.92 -0.37 -9.88
C SER A 84 -13.53 -0.86 -10.29
N VAL A 85 -13.14 -2.08 -9.90
CA VAL A 85 -11.85 -2.66 -10.25
C VAL A 85 -11.99 -3.37 -11.59
N SER A 86 -11.17 -2.98 -12.57
CA SER A 86 -11.11 -3.65 -13.87
C SER A 86 -10.76 -5.13 -13.70
N ASP A 87 -11.27 -6.00 -14.58
CA ASP A 87 -10.99 -7.44 -14.54
C ASP A 87 -9.47 -7.74 -14.54
N ASP A 88 -8.68 -6.97 -15.29
CA ASP A 88 -7.21 -7.10 -15.33
C ASP A 88 -6.54 -6.81 -13.98
N GLN A 89 -7.14 -5.95 -13.16
CA GLN A 89 -6.63 -5.61 -11.83
C GLN A 89 -7.25 -6.45 -10.73
N ARG A 90 -8.32 -7.20 -11.02
CA ARG A 90 -9.04 -8.04 -10.04
C ARG A 90 -8.11 -9.06 -9.39
N GLU A 91 -7.29 -9.74 -10.19
CA GLU A 91 -6.33 -10.72 -9.68
C GLU A 91 -5.36 -10.10 -8.68
N MET A 92 -4.85 -8.90 -8.99
CA MET A 92 -3.91 -8.18 -8.13
C MET A 92 -4.58 -7.60 -6.88
N TYR A 93 -5.84 -7.16 -7.01
CA TYR A 93 -6.66 -6.72 -5.89
C TYR A 93 -6.89 -7.86 -4.91
N ASP A 94 -7.29 -9.03 -5.39
CA ASP A 94 -7.52 -10.22 -4.56
C ASP A 94 -6.23 -10.67 -3.88
N GLN A 95 -5.11 -10.70 -4.60
CA GLN A 95 -3.79 -10.99 -4.00
C GLN A 95 -3.40 -9.99 -2.91
N LEU A 96 -3.62 -8.69 -3.14
CA LEU A 96 -3.31 -7.66 -2.16
C LEU A 96 -4.20 -7.81 -0.92
N LYS A 97 -5.49 -8.05 -1.12
CA LYS A 97 -6.47 -8.27 -0.05
C LYS A 97 -6.09 -9.48 0.80
N ASP A 98 -5.76 -10.60 0.17
CA ASP A 98 -5.30 -11.81 0.86
C ASP A 98 -4.00 -11.58 1.64
N ALA A 99 -3.02 -10.90 1.03
CA ALA A 99 -1.76 -10.58 1.70
C ALA A 99 -1.94 -9.64 2.90
N LEU A 100 -2.86 -8.67 2.81
CA LEU A 100 -3.22 -7.79 3.92
C LEU A 100 -3.93 -8.57 5.03
N ILE A 101 -4.90 -9.43 4.69
CA ILE A 101 -5.59 -10.30 5.64
C ILE A 101 -4.59 -11.24 6.33
N ALA A 102 -3.65 -11.84 5.60
CA ALA A 102 -2.62 -12.68 6.16
C ALA A 102 -1.75 -11.91 7.15
N THR A 103 -1.39 -10.67 6.83
CA THR A 103 -0.55 -9.83 7.71
C THR A 103 -1.31 -9.35 8.95
N SER A 104 -2.59 -8.99 8.82
CA SER A 104 -3.43 -8.54 9.94
C SER A 104 -3.94 -9.70 10.81
N GLY A 105 -4.31 -10.83 10.20
CA GLY A 105 -4.83 -12.03 10.86
C GLY A 105 -3.76 -12.82 11.61
N SER A 106 -2.49 -12.71 11.21
CA SER A 106 -1.35 -13.21 11.99
C SER A 106 -1.27 -12.61 13.40
N HIS A 107 -1.92 -11.48 13.66
CA HIS A 107 -1.92 -10.81 14.97
C HIS A 107 -3.11 -11.21 15.87
N GLN A 108 -3.94 -12.18 15.47
CA GLN A 108 -5.11 -12.62 16.23
C GLN A 108 -4.94 -13.99 16.91
N MET A 109 -3.70 -14.50 17.00
CA MET A 109 -3.34 -15.72 17.74
C MET A 109 -2.27 -15.42 18.80
N ASP A 110 -2.54 -14.52 19.74
CA ASP A 110 -1.83 -14.46 21.03
C ASP A 110 -2.79 -14.02 22.15
#